data_AF-A0A928TG30-F1
#
_entry.id   AF-A0A928TG30-F1
#
_cell.length_a   1.000
_cell.length_b   1.000
_cell.length_c   1.000
_cell.angle_alpha   90.00
_cell.angle_beta   90.00
_cell.angle_gamma   90.00
#
_symmetry.space_group_name_H-M   'P 1'
#
loop_
_entity.id
_entity.type
_entity.pdbx_description
1 polymer ?
#
loop_
_entity_poly.entity_id
_entity_poly.type
_entity_poly.pdbx_seq_one_letter_code
_entity_poly.pdbx_strand_id
1 'polypeptide(L)'
;MYWQHALLTWIHVIGAALWVGPQVYLATGWPGAARQIADTATKVEVIRVLTLRFAYLGGFGLLLLAGAGMYLIWTWRDYYAQPGEVGFWELRYGVVFTVKMASLAVMLAVTALHMFVVGPRQLDAMAAEGRGEPGAAARLARARRHSRALSGTGLLLALAIMGMGAALSTASWSMQEW
;
A
#
# COMPACT_ATOMS: atom_id res chain seq x y z
N MET A 1 -19.70 18.77 12.90
CA MET A 1 -18.91 18.66 11.66
C MET A 1 -17.41 18.58 11.89
N TYR A 2 -16.76 19.57 12.52
CA TYR A 2 -15.30 19.59 12.69
C TYR A 2 -14.71 18.38 13.44
N TRP A 3 -15.33 17.96 14.55
CA TRP A 3 -14.87 16.77 15.31
C TRP A 3 -14.99 15.47 14.53
N GLN A 4 -16.02 15.32 13.69
CA GLN A 4 -16.20 14.15 12.84
C GLN A 4 -15.11 14.11 11.78
N HIS A 5 -14.86 15.23 11.10
CA HIS A 5 -13.79 15.33 10.10
C HIS A 5 -12.41 15.04 10.71
N ALA A 6 -12.12 15.56 11.91
CA ALA A 6 -10.88 15.26 12.63
C ALA A 6 -10.75 13.77 12.98
N LEU A 7 -11.81 13.17 13.52
CA LEU A 7 -11.85 11.74 13.86
C LEU A 7 -11.64 10.86 12.63
N LEU A 8 -12.32 11.15 11.52
CA LEU A 8 -12.22 10.37 10.29
C LEU A 8 -10.85 10.57 9.63
N THR A 9 -10.26 11.77 9.68
CA THR A 9 -8.87 11.98 9.27
C THR A 9 -7.91 11.14 10.09
N TRP A 10 -8.09 11.08 11.41
CA TRP A 10 -7.27 10.23 12.28
C TRP A 10 -7.43 8.73 11.95
N ILE A 11 -8.66 8.25 11.75
CA ILE A 11 -8.93 6.87 11.30
C ILE A 11 -8.28 6.60 9.94
N HIS A 12 -8.31 7.56 9.01
CA HIS A 12 -7.67 7.44 7.70
C HIS A 12 -6.15 7.30 7.83
N VAL A 13 -5.52 8.06 8.74
CA VAL A 13 -4.09 7.94 9.05
C VAL A 13 -3.75 6.58 9.67
N ILE A 14 -4.58 6.06 10.58
CA ILE A 14 -4.41 4.71 11.12
C ILE A 14 -4.51 3.67 10.00
N GLY A 15 -5.52 3.78 9.14
CA GLY A 15 -5.67 2.89 7.99
C GLY A 15 -4.42 2.89 7.10
N ALA A 16 -3.86 4.08 6.84
CA ALA A 16 -2.59 4.22 6.11
C ALA A 16 -1.43 3.51 6.83
N ALA A 17 -1.29 3.69 8.15
CA ALA A 17 -0.24 3.04 8.92
C ALA A 17 -0.37 1.50 8.90
N LEU A 18 -1.59 0.97 9.00
CA LEU A 18 -1.85 -0.48 8.95
C LEU A 18 -1.62 -1.07 7.55
N TRP A 19 -1.92 -0.31 6.49
CA TRP A 19 -1.71 -0.72 5.11
C TRP A 19 -0.23 -0.67 4.68
N VAL A 20 0.46 0.42 5.02
CA VAL A 20 1.83 0.69 4.54
C VAL A 20 2.89 0.13 5.49
N GLY A 21 2.64 0.11 6.80
CA GLY A 21 3.57 -0.35 7.82
C GLY A 21 4.17 -1.73 7.56
N PRO A 22 3.36 -2.77 7.24
CA PRO A 22 3.87 -4.09 6.87
C PRO A 22 4.84 -4.07 5.68
N GLN A 23 4.57 -3.24 4.67
CA GLN A 23 5.42 -3.14 3.48
C GLN A 23 6.78 -2.54 3.83
N VAL A 24 6.79 -1.50 4.66
CA VAL A 24 8.03 -0.88 5.16
C VAL A 24 8.85 -1.90 5.95
N TYR A 25 8.23 -2.64 6.86
CA TYR A 25 8.92 -3.68 7.64
C TYR A 25 9.48 -4.79 6.73
N LEU A 26 8.69 -5.27 5.77
CA LEU A 26 9.12 -6.32 4.84
C LEU A 26 10.26 -5.87 3.92
N ALA A 27 10.32 -4.59 3.57
CA ALA A 27 11.37 -4.02 2.73
C ALA A 27 12.69 -3.78 3.48
N THR A 28 12.63 -3.53 4.79
CA THR A 28 13.78 -3.06 5.58
C THR A 28 14.23 -4.03 6.66
N GLY A 29 13.33 -4.40 7.58
CA GLY A 29 13.63 -5.24 8.74
C GLY A 29 13.66 -6.74 8.44
N TRP A 30 12.70 -7.22 7.64
CA TRP A 30 12.57 -8.65 7.34
C TRP A 30 13.82 -9.30 6.70
N PRO A 31 14.53 -8.68 5.73
CA PRO A 31 15.71 -9.30 5.13
C PRO A 31 16.84 -9.58 6.14
N GLY A 32 16.93 -8.80 7.22
CA GLY A 32 17.86 -9.06 8.32
C GLY A 32 17.45 -10.29 9.13
N ALA A 33 16.19 -10.33 9.57
CA ALA A 33 15.65 -11.45 10.35
C ALA A 33 15.67 -12.78 9.56
N ALA A 34 15.27 -12.74 8.29
CA ALA A 34 15.18 -13.92 7.43
C ALA A 34 16.54 -14.61 7.20
N ARG A 35 17.66 -13.87 7.29
CA ARG A 35 19.02 -14.42 7.13
C ARG A 35 19.43 -15.32 8.30
N GLN A 36 18.81 -15.18 9.47
CA GLN A 36 19.13 -15.98 10.65
C GLN A 36 18.46 -17.36 10.64
N ILE A 37 17.49 -17.58 9.76
CA ILE A 37 16.79 -18.86 9.63
C ILE A 37 17.60 -19.77 8.70
N ALA A 38 18.29 -20.77 9.26
CA ALA A 38 19.13 -21.69 8.51
C ALA A 38 18.31 -22.67 7.66
N ASP A 39 17.28 -23.28 8.24
CA ASP A 39 16.42 -24.24 7.56
C ASP A 39 15.45 -23.56 6.57
N THR A 40 15.50 -24.00 5.31
CA THR A 40 14.67 -23.45 4.23
C THR A 40 13.20 -23.80 4.41
N ALA A 41 12.87 -24.98 4.93
CA ALA A 41 11.47 -25.38 5.15
C ALA A 41 10.80 -24.48 6.21
N THR A 42 11.48 -24.29 7.34
CA THR A 42 11.08 -23.36 8.41
C THR A 42 10.94 -21.94 7.87
N LYS A 43 11.90 -21.48 7.05
CA LYS A 43 11.86 -20.14 6.44
C LYS A 43 10.63 -19.94 5.56
N VAL A 44 10.26 -20.92 4.75
CA VAL A 44 9.05 -20.88 3.91
C VAL A 44 7.80 -20.76 4.77
N GLU A 45 7.70 -21.55 5.84
CA GLU A 45 6.53 -21.53 6.72
C GLU A 45 6.39 -20.19 7.45
N VAL A 46 7.49 -19.64 7.96
CA VAL A 46 7.49 -18.31 8.59
C VAL A 46 7.06 -17.23 7.59
N ILE A 47 7.57 -17.25 6.35
CA ILE A 47 7.14 -16.30 5.30
C ILE A 47 5.63 -16.42 5.06
N ARG A 48 5.10 -17.64 4.98
CA ARG A 48 3.68 -17.89 4.73
C ARG A 48 2.81 -17.31 5.85
N VAL A 49 3.14 -17.61 7.10
CA VAL A 49 2.40 -17.08 8.26
C VAL A 49 2.50 -15.56 8.32
N LEU A 50 3.71 -15.00 8.17
CA LEU A 50 3.95 -13.56 8.24
C LEU A 50 3.16 -12.80 7.15
N THR A 51 3.25 -13.27 5.91
CA THR A 51 2.56 -12.63 4.78
C THR A 51 1.03 -12.71 4.90
N LEU A 52 0.48 -13.82 5.41
CA LEU A 52 -0.96 -13.92 5.69
C LEU A 52 -1.41 -12.96 6.80
N ARG A 53 -0.67 -12.86 7.90
CA ARG A 53 -0.99 -11.95 9.00
C ARG A 53 -0.96 -10.49 8.55
N PHE A 54 0.04 -10.13 7.75
CA PHE A 54 0.13 -8.79 7.15
C PHE A 54 -0.90 -8.55 6.07
N ALA A 55 -1.35 -9.56 5.33
CA ALA A 55 -2.46 -9.44 4.39
C ALA A 55 -3.76 -9.08 5.13
N TYR A 56 -4.04 -9.71 6.28
CA TYR A 56 -5.19 -9.34 7.11
C TYR A 56 -5.07 -7.92 7.68
N LEU A 57 -3.91 -7.56 8.21
CA LEU A 57 -3.68 -6.22 8.76
C LEU A 57 -3.81 -5.14 7.68
N GLY A 58 -3.23 -5.39 6.52
CA GLY A 58 -3.35 -4.52 5.35
C GLY A 58 -4.80 -4.43 4.87
N GLY A 59 -5.48 -5.56 4.68
CA GLY A 59 -6.89 -5.58 4.26
C GLY A 59 -7.79 -4.78 5.20
N PHE A 60 -7.60 -4.93 6.52
CA PHE A 60 -8.30 -4.10 7.50
C PHE A 60 -7.93 -2.61 7.40
N GLY A 61 -6.65 -2.29 7.26
CA GLY A 61 -6.19 -0.92 7.01
C GLY A 61 -6.81 -0.28 5.76
N LEU A 62 -6.95 -1.05 4.68
CA LEU A 62 -7.58 -0.62 3.44
C LEU A 62 -9.08 -0.35 3.61
N LEU A 63 -9.79 -1.16 4.42
CA LEU A 63 -11.19 -0.90 4.78
C LEU A 63 -11.35 0.41 5.54
N LEU A 64 -10.47 0.67 6.52
CA LEU A 64 -10.46 1.95 7.25
C LEU A 64 -10.17 3.14 6.33
N LEU A 65 -9.17 3.00 5.45
CA LEU A 65 -8.82 4.01 4.45
C LEU A 65 -10.02 4.33 3.54
N ALA A 66 -10.69 3.31 3.00
CA ALA A 66 -11.83 3.48 2.10
C ALA A 66 -13.01 4.14 2.82
N GLY A 67 -13.39 3.62 4.00
CA GLY A 67 -14.52 4.15 4.77
C GLY A 67 -14.31 5.59 5.21
N ALA A 68 -13.16 5.89 5.83
CA ALA A 68 -12.84 7.25 6.24
C ALA A 68 -12.63 8.18 5.04
N GLY A 69 -11.93 7.70 4.01
CA GLY A 69 -11.65 8.47 2.79
C GLY A 69 -12.93 8.89 2.07
N MET A 70 -13.95 8.01 2.03
CA MET A 70 -15.26 8.30 1.46
C MET A 70 -15.95 9.46 2.20
N TYR A 71 -15.91 9.47 3.53
CA TYR A 71 -16.46 10.58 4.32
C TYR A 71 -15.71 11.89 4.08
N LEU A 72 -14.37 11.83 4.04
CA LEU A 72 -13.53 13.02 3.85
C LEU A 72 -13.75 13.66 2.48
N ILE A 73 -13.84 12.85 1.41
CA ILE A 73 -14.15 13.36 0.07
C ILE A 73 -15.62 13.76 -0.08
N TRP A 74 -16.54 13.20 0.71
CA TRP A 74 -17.93 13.65 0.68
C TRP A 74 -18.12 15.03 1.31
N THR A 75 -17.37 15.31 2.39
CA THR A 75 -17.54 16.52 3.22
C THR A 75 -16.51 17.62 2.95
N TRP A 76 -15.58 17.41 2.01
CA TRP A 76 -14.45 18.32 1.77
C TRP A 76 -14.88 19.78 1.53
N ARG A 77 -15.90 20.00 0.69
CA ARG A 77 -16.36 21.35 0.30
C ARG A 77 -16.83 22.13 1.52
N ASP A 78 -17.71 21.51 2.31
CA ASP A 78 -18.26 22.12 3.51
C ASP A 78 -17.19 22.33 4.58
N TYR A 79 -16.25 21.39 4.72
CA TYR A 79 -15.16 21.49 5.69
C TYR A 79 -14.18 22.63 5.37
N TYR A 80 -13.86 22.83 4.10
CA TYR A 80 -12.95 23.89 3.64
C TYR A 80 -13.67 25.19 3.24
N ALA A 81 -14.97 25.31 3.53
CA ALA A 81 -15.81 26.46 3.23
C ALA A 81 -15.71 26.95 1.76
N GLN A 82 -15.59 26.00 0.82
CA GLN A 82 -15.45 26.32 -0.60
C GLN A 82 -16.81 26.70 -1.22
N PRO A 83 -16.91 27.77 -2.02
CA PRO A 83 -18.17 28.16 -2.68
C PRO A 83 -18.74 27.04 -3.55
N GLY A 84 -20.06 26.98 -3.69
CA GLY A 84 -20.77 25.98 -4.50
C GLY A 84 -20.41 26.01 -6.00
N GLU A 85 -19.96 27.16 -6.49
CA GLU A 85 -19.67 27.40 -7.90
C GLU A 85 -18.29 26.90 -8.34
N VAL A 86 -17.33 26.81 -7.40
CA VAL A 86 -15.98 26.33 -7.69
C VAL A 86 -16.01 24.86 -8.05
N GLY A 87 -15.48 24.51 -9.22
CA GLY A 87 -15.37 23.15 -9.71
C GLY A 87 -14.35 22.32 -8.92
N PHE A 88 -14.58 21.01 -8.81
CA PHE A 88 -13.65 20.12 -8.09
C PHE A 88 -12.23 20.15 -8.68
N TRP A 89 -12.12 20.09 -10.01
CA TRP A 89 -10.84 20.09 -10.73
C TRP A 89 -10.26 21.49 -10.99
N GLU A 90 -10.98 22.56 -10.65
CA GLU A 90 -10.43 23.92 -10.69
C GLU A 90 -9.40 24.12 -9.56
N LEU A 91 -9.55 23.36 -8.47
CA LEU A 91 -8.64 23.37 -7.33
C LEU A 91 -7.53 22.33 -7.46
N ARG A 92 -6.35 22.65 -6.93
CA ARG A 92 -5.25 21.68 -6.71
C ARG A 92 -5.72 20.44 -5.96
N TYR A 93 -6.62 20.64 -5.00
CA TYR A 93 -7.25 19.55 -4.24
C TYR A 93 -7.84 18.47 -5.15
N GLY A 94 -8.69 18.82 -6.13
CA GLY A 94 -9.37 17.82 -6.93
C GLY A 94 -8.45 17.10 -7.92
N VAL A 95 -7.47 17.80 -8.48
CA VAL A 95 -6.48 17.19 -9.36
C VAL A 95 -5.56 16.24 -8.58
N VAL A 96 -5.01 16.68 -7.44
CA VAL A 96 -4.17 15.82 -6.59
C VAL A 96 -4.95 14.61 -6.09
N PHE A 97 -6.21 14.78 -5.69
CA PHE A 97 -7.08 13.67 -5.33
C PHE A 97 -7.27 12.69 -6.48
N THR A 98 -7.50 13.18 -7.70
CA THR A 98 -7.69 12.34 -8.89
C THR A 98 -6.42 11.51 -9.19
N VAL A 99 -5.25 12.15 -9.17
CA VAL A 99 -3.95 11.47 -9.36
C VAL A 99 -3.70 10.46 -8.24
N LYS A 100 -4.05 10.79 -6.99
CA LYS A 100 -3.97 9.88 -5.84
C LYS A 100 -4.83 8.65 -6.03
N MET A 101 -6.07 8.81 -6.49
CA MET A 101 -6.99 7.70 -6.72
C MET A 101 -6.58 6.82 -7.91
N ALA A 102 -6.08 7.42 -8.99
CA ALA A 102 -5.50 6.66 -10.11
C ALA A 102 -4.27 5.85 -9.66
N SER A 103 -3.40 6.47 -8.87
CA SER A 103 -2.22 5.83 -8.29
C SER A 103 -2.61 4.69 -7.35
N LEU A 104 -3.66 4.86 -6.54
CA LEU A 104 -4.22 3.81 -5.68
C LEU A 104 -4.75 2.64 -6.52
N ALA A 105 -5.47 2.89 -7.61
CA ALA A 105 -5.96 1.82 -8.49
C ALA A 105 -4.81 0.99 -9.08
N VAL A 106 -3.75 1.66 -9.56
CA VAL A 106 -2.53 0.98 -10.04
C VAL A 106 -1.85 0.21 -8.92
N MET A 107 -1.75 0.79 -7.72
CA MET A 107 -1.17 0.12 -6.55
C MET A 107 -1.95 -1.16 -6.21
N LEU A 108 -3.28 -1.12 -6.19
CA LEU A 108 -4.11 -2.30 -5.93
C LEU A 108 -3.91 -3.38 -6.99
N ALA A 109 -3.77 -3.01 -8.27
CA ALA A 109 -3.45 -3.96 -9.34
C ALA A 109 -2.06 -4.60 -9.15
N VAL A 110 -1.06 -3.81 -8.76
CA VAL A 110 0.30 -4.30 -8.43
C VAL A 110 0.25 -5.25 -7.23
N THR A 111 -0.48 -4.90 -6.17
CA THR A 111 -0.67 -5.73 -4.98
C THR A 111 -1.37 -7.04 -5.33
N ALA A 112 -2.43 -7.01 -6.14
CA ALA A 112 -3.13 -8.21 -6.59
C ALA A 112 -2.23 -9.12 -7.44
N LEU A 113 -1.48 -8.54 -8.39
CA LEU A 113 -0.51 -9.29 -9.20
C LEU A 113 0.57 -9.93 -8.32
N HIS A 114 1.06 -9.20 -7.32
CA HIS A 114 2.06 -9.72 -6.39
C HIS A 114 1.48 -10.86 -5.54
N MET A 115 0.30 -10.67 -4.96
CA MET A 115 -0.33 -11.63 -4.04
C MET A 115 -0.78 -12.91 -4.73
N PHE A 116 -1.41 -12.82 -5.90
CA PHE A 116 -2.03 -13.98 -6.55
C PHE A 116 -1.15 -14.66 -7.58
N VAL A 117 -0.13 -13.97 -8.10
CA VAL A 117 0.70 -14.51 -9.21
C VAL A 117 2.15 -14.64 -8.80
N VAL A 118 2.80 -13.57 -8.32
CA VAL A 118 4.25 -13.60 -8.09
C VAL A 118 4.63 -14.25 -6.76
N GLY A 119 3.85 -14.04 -5.70
CA GLY A 119 4.03 -14.64 -4.39
C GLY A 119 3.99 -16.17 -4.43
N PRO A 120 2.94 -16.81 -4.97
CA PRO A 120 2.86 -18.26 -5.10
C PRO A 120 4.02 -18.82 -5.91
N ARG A 121 4.32 -18.23 -7.07
CA ARG A 121 5.45 -18.64 -7.92
C ARG A 121 6.81 -18.58 -7.20
N GLN A 122 7.00 -17.62 -6.31
CA GLN A 122 8.23 -17.52 -5.52
C GLN A 122 8.31 -18.65 -4.48
N LEU A 123 7.21 -18.94 -3.77
CA LEU A 123 7.17 -20.02 -2.79
C LEU A 123 7.39 -21.39 -3.46
N ASP A 124 6.75 -21.63 -4.60
CA ASP A 124 6.93 -22.86 -5.39
C ASP A 124 8.38 -23.03 -5.84
N ALA A 125 9.00 -21.95 -6.34
CA ALA A 125 10.40 -21.97 -6.75
C ALA A 125 11.36 -22.18 -5.57
N MET A 126 11.05 -21.67 -4.37
CA MET A 126 11.81 -21.94 -3.16
C MET A 126 11.70 -23.41 -2.73
N ALA A 127 10.49 -23.97 -2.76
CA ALA A 127 10.29 -25.38 -2.42
C ALA A 127 10.98 -26.32 -3.42
N ALA A 128 10.93 -26.02 -4.72
CA ALA A 128 11.64 -26.77 -5.76
C ALA A 128 13.16 -26.75 -5.60
N GLU A 129 13.72 -25.60 -5.20
CA GLU A 129 15.16 -25.45 -4.95
C GLU A 129 15.59 -26.25 -3.71
N GLY A 130 14.80 -26.22 -2.63
CA GLY A 130 15.03 -27.05 -1.45
C GLY A 130 14.97 -28.56 -1.73
N ARG A 131 14.24 -29.00 -2.77
CA ARG A 131 14.22 -30.40 -3.24
C ARG A 131 15.36 -30.76 -4.19
N GLY A 132 16.19 -29.80 -4.59
CA GLY A 132 17.29 -30.03 -5.55
C GLY A 132 16.85 -30.22 -7.01
N GLU A 133 15.68 -29.69 -7.40
CA GLU A 133 15.19 -29.84 -8.78
C GLU A 133 16.08 -29.11 -9.82
N PRO A 134 16.32 -29.71 -11.00
CA PRO A 134 17.08 -29.07 -12.06
C PRO A 134 16.50 -27.70 -12.47
N GLY A 135 17.38 -26.69 -12.58
CA GLY A 135 17.01 -25.33 -12.96
C GLY A 135 16.23 -24.53 -11.91
N ALA A 136 15.96 -25.09 -10.72
CA ALA A 136 15.18 -24.42 -9.68
C ALA A 136 15.84 -23.11 -9.19
N ALA A 137 17.17 -23.10 -9.05
CA ALA A 137 17.91 -21.90 -8.66
C ALA A 137 17.69 -20.71 -9.63
N ALA A 138 17.66 -20.97 -10.94
CA ALA A 138 17.42 -19.94 -11.95
C ALA A 138 15.96 -19.45 -11.91
N ARG A 139 14.99 -20.35 -11.71
CA ARG A 139 13.57 -20.00 -11.51
C ARG A 139 13.39 -19.13 -10.27
N LEU A 140 14.01 -19.52 -9.16
CA LEU A 140 13.97 -18.80 -7.90
C LEU A 140 14.58 -17.39 -8.02
N ALA A 141 15.74 -17.27 -8.68
CA ALA A 141 16.37 -15.98 -8.92
C ALA A 141 15.45 -15.04 -9.73
N ARG A 142 14.76 -15.56 -10.76
CA ARG A 142 13.80 -14.78 -11.55
C ARG A 142 12.57 -14.37 -10.73
N ALA A 143 11.99 -15.29 -9.98
CA ALA A 143 10.84 -15.01 -9.11
C ALA A 143 11.18 -13.94 -8.06
N ARG A 144 12.35 -14.02 -7.43
CA ARG A 144 12.84 -13.00 -6.47
C ARG A 144 13.05 -11.62 -7.12
N ARG A 145 13.44 -11.54 -8.40
CA ARG A 145 13.56 -10.26 -9.11
C ARG A 145 12.18 -9.64 -9.34
N HIS A 146 11.21 -10.41 -9.83
CA HIS A 146 9.85 -9.91 -10.05
C HIS A 146 9.19 -9.49 -8.74
N SER A 147 9.38 -10.28 -7.67
CA SER A 147 8.85 -9.97 -6.35
C SER A 147 9.43 -8.66 -5.81
N ARG A 148 10.76 -8.47 -5.88
CA ARG A 148 11.41 -7.21 -5.48
C ARG A 148 10.92 -6.02 -6.30
N ALA A 149 10.77 -6.17 -7.61
CA ALA A 149 10.26 -5.11 -8.47
C ALA A 149 8.83 -4.71 -8.08
N LEU A 150 7.91 -5.67 -7.99
CA LEU A 150 6.50 -5.37 -7.64
C LEU A 150 6.35 -4.84 -6.21
N SER A 151 7.03 -5.43 -5.22
CA SER A 151 6.97 -4.93 -3.85
C SER A 151 7.60 -3.54 -3.71
N GLY A 152 8.69 -3.28 -4.43
CA GLY A 152 9.32 -1.96 -4.49
C GLY A 152 8.41 -0.91 -5.13
N THR A 153 7.83 -1.22 -6.30
CA THR A 153 6.84 -0.34 -6.96
C THR A 153 5.63 -0.11 -6.08
N GLY A 154 5.09 -1.15 -5.44
CA GLY A 154 3.97 -1.03 -4.50
C GLY A 154 4.28 -0.10 -3.33
N LEU A 155 5.45 -0.24 -2.70
CA LEU A 155 5.87 0.64 -1.61
C LEU A 155 6.07 2.09 -2.07
N LEU A 156 6.70 2.30 -3.23
CA LEU A 156 6.88 3.65 -3.79
C LEU A 156 5.54 4.33 -4.07
N LEU A 157 4.58 3.61 -4.67
CA LEU A 157 3.22 4.10 -4.89
C LEU A 157 2.53 4.43 -3.56
N ALA A 158 2.67 3.55 -2.55
CA ALA A 158 2.10 3.78 -1.23
C ALA A 158 2.59 5.09 -0.60
N LEU A 159 3.91 5.32 -0.65
CA LEU A 159 4.55 6.53 -0.13
C LEU A 159 4.12 7.78 -0.92
N ALA A 160 4.05 7.69 -2.24
CA ALA A 160 3.54 8.77 -3.08
C ALA A 160 2.08 9.12 -2.75
N ILE A 161 1.22 8.11 -2.56
CA ILE A 161 -0.18 8.27 -2.16
C ILE A 161 -0.30 8.92 -0.79
N MET A 162 0.55 8.55 0.17
CA MET A 162 0.63 9.19 1.48
C MET A 162 1.06 10.66 1.37
N GLY A 163 2.09 10.95 0.55
CA GLY A 163 2.55 12.32 0.29
C GLY A 163 1.45 13.19 -0.33
N MET A 164 0.72 12.66 -1.31
CA MET A 164 -0.45 13.34 -1.88
C MET A 164 -1.55 13.54 -0.83
N GLY A 165 -1.79 12.56 0.05
CA GLY A 165 -2.73 12.70 1.18
C GLY A 165 -2.34 13.85 2.12
N ALA A 166 -1.05 13.98 2.44
CA ALA A 166 -0.54 15.09 3.23
C ALA A 166 -0.73 16.43 2.50
N ALA A 167 -0.43 16.50 1.20
CA ALA A 167 -0.62 17.70 0.39
C ALA A 167 -2.10 18.14 0.37
N LEU A 168 -3.05 17.21 0.25
CA LEU A 168 -4.49 17.51 0.31
C LEU A 168 -4.89 18.13 1.65
N SER A 169 -4.28 17.69 2.76
CA SER A 169 -4.57 18.20 4.12
C SER A 169 -4.05 19.61 4.37
N THR A 170 -3.14 20.13 3.52
CA THR A 170 -2.59 21.49 3.64
C THR A 170 -3.49 22.51 2.92
N ALA A 171 -4.53 22.97 3.60
CA ALA A 171 -5.57 23.84 3.03
C ALA A 171 -5.02 25.09 2.31
N SER A 172 -4.01 25.74 2.90
CA SER A 172 -3.39 26.95 2.34
C SER A 172 -2.76 26.73 0.96
N TRP A 173 -2.42 25.49 0.61
CA TRP A 173 -1.86 25.12 -0.69
C TRP A 173 -2.90 24.39 -1.56
N SER A 174 -3.66 23.46 -0.99
CA SER A 174 -4.56 22.58 -1.75
C SER A 174 -5.84 23.26 -2.24
N MET A 175 -6.30 24.32 -1.54
CA MET A 175 -7.49 25.10 -1.93
C MET A 175 -7.17 26.26 -2.89
N GLN A 176 -5.96 26.30 -3.45
CA GLN A 176 -5.64 27.24 -4.52
C GLN A 176 -6.12 26.68 -5.87
N GLU A 177 -6.54 27.59 -6.74
CA GLU A 177 -6.73 27.28 -8.17
C GLU A 177 -5.40 26.91 -8.82
N TRP A 178 -5.46 26.22 -9.95
CA TRP A 178 -4.29 25.85 -10.75
C TRP A 178 -3.61 27.04 -11.41
#